data_AF-A0A945RC32-F1
#
_entry.id   AF-A0A945RC32-F1
#
_cell.length_a   1.000
_cell.length_b   1.000
_cell.length_c   1.000
_cell.angle_alpha   90.00
_cell.angle_beta   90.00
_cell.angle_gamma   90.00
#
_symmetry.space_group_name_H-M   'P 1'
#
loop_
_entity.id
_entity.type
_entity.pdbx_description
1 polymer ?
#
loop_
_entity_poly.entity_id
_entity_poly.type
_entity_poly.pdbx_seq_one_letter_code
_entity_poly.pdbx_strand_id
1 'polypeptide(L)'
;MNSKKTTSSLQSGLILAALTLLLSLAQTAHAGTLVRVTTSVGDFTLELFDDTTPITVENFLNYVTSGRYDGTVVHRLVPDFVFQGGWLTFDETANTFSPIATDPTITNEFEVSNTRGTIAMAKLGGDPDSATSQWFINLVDNTSLDSSNGGFTVFGRVLDEDMDVIDAIGALTPTTLVSNLDPFPVINYNGGTLLSSNLVNVAMSLIEAPIDPPNYFDAASGLLNVTVDAGASGIASISFALTSTEPEVIIQLDLSSIEMLTESVENIATFDGSTGELVLPELVIDGNVAYRNVRFQLSDSEQFIFTLNSFE
;
A
#
# COMPACT_ATOMS: atom_id res chain seq x y z
N MET A 1 -15.24 3.42 -62.06
CA MET A 1 -14.33 2.88 -61.03
C MET A 1 -14.12 3.96 -59.98
N ASN A 2 -14.79 3.86 -58.83
CA ASN A 2 -14.40 4.57 -57.62
C ASN A 2 -15.07 3.89 -56.43
N SER A 3 -14.31 3.09 -55.69
CA SER A 3 -14.63 2.66 -54.34
C SER A 3 -13.34 2.28 -53.63
N LYS A 4 -12.76 3.24 -52.92
CA LYS A 4 -11.67 3.05 -51.96
C LYS A 4 -11.82 4.12 -50.88
N LYS A 5 -12.81 3.99 -49.99
CA LYS A 5 -12.89 4.82 -48.76
C LYS A 5 -13.58 4.12 -47.56
N THR A 6 -13.78 2.81 -47.57
CA THR A 6 -14.62 2.16 -46.54
C THR A 6 -13.88 1.24 -45.56
N THR A 7 -12.57 1.02 -45.71
CA THR A 7 -11.84 0.05 -44.87
C THR A 7 -11.29 0.61 -43.56
N SER A 8 -10.93 1.90 -43.48
CA SER A 8 -10.29 2.47 -42.29
C SER A 8 -11.25 2.64 -41.09
N SER A 9 -12.53 2.97 -41.32
CA SER A 9 -13.50 3.15 -40.23
C SER A 9 -13.98 1.84 -39.60
N LEU A 10 -13.86 0.72 -40.32
CA LEU A 10 -14.20 -0.61 -39.82
C LEU A 10 -13.08 -1.18 -38.94
N GLN A 11 -11.81 -0.88 -39.24
CA GLN A 11 -10.67 -1.29 -38.41
C GLN A 11 -10.64 -0.55 -37.06
N SER A 12 -10.88 0.77 -37.04
CA SER A 12 -10.97 1.54 -35.78
C SER A 12 -12.12 1.08 -34.87
N GLY A 13 -13.25 0.64 -35.44
CA GLY A 13 -14.39 0.11 -34.68
C GLY A 13 -14.15 -1.29 -34.08
N LEU A 14 -13.38 -2.15 -34.77
CA LEU A 14 -13.01 -3.46 -34.23
C LEU A 14 -11.93 -3.36 -33.13
N ILE A 15 -11.01 -2.40 -33.24
CA ILE A 15 -10.00 -2.11 -32.21
C ILE A 15 -10.68 -1.67 -30.90
N LEU A 16 -11.68 -0.79 -30.98
CA LEU A 16 -12.41 -0.29 -29.81
C LEU A 16 -13.30 -1.37 -29.13
N ALA A 17 -13.85 -2.29 -29.93
CA ALA A 17 -14.69 -3.40 -29.45
C ALA A 17 -13.87 -4.56 -28.84
N ALA A 18 -12.65 -4.80 -29.33
CA ALA A 18 -11.73 -5.77 -28.73
C ALA A 18 -11.14 -5.24 -27.41
N LEU A 19 -10.82 -3.94 -27.35
CA LEU A 19 -10.33 -3.27 -26.14
C LEU A 19 -11.37 -3.35 -25.01
N THR A 20 -12.64 -3.02 -25.29
CA THR A 20 -13.72 -3.08 -24.29
C THR A 20 -14.04 -4.48 -23.74
N LEU A 21 -13.76 -5.55 -24.48
CA LEU A 21 -13.97 -6.93 -24.02
C LEU A 21 -12.78 -7.47 -23.19
N LEU A 22 -11.56 -7.04 -23.52
CA LEU A 22 -10.33 -7.38 -22.79
C LEU A 22 -10.18 -6.60 -21.46
N LEU A 23 -10.74 -5.39 -21.37
CA LEU A 23 -10.84 -4.58 -20.14
C LEU A 23 -11.65 -5.23 -19.00
N SER A 24 -12.43 -6.28 -19.28
CA SER A 24 -13.26 -6.95 -18.27
C SER A 24 -12.54 -8.08 -17.51
N LEU A 25 -11.28 -8.37 -17.85
CA LEU A 25 -10.53 -9.52 -17.35
C LEU A 25 -9.21 -9.17 -16.63
N ALA A 26 -8.86 -7.90 -16.50
CA ALA A 26 -7.72 -7.47 -15.69
C ALA A 26 -8.10 -7.58 -14.20
N GLN A 27 -7.83 -8.74 -13.60
CA GLN A 27 -7.80 -8.86 -12.14
C GLN A 27 -6.50 -8.23 -11.65
N THR A 28 -6.62 -7.09 -10.97
CA THR A 28 -5.56 -6.43 -10.22
C THR A 28 -5.09 -7.36 -9.09
N ALA A 29 -3.84 -7.81 -9.14
CA ALA A 29 -3.15 -8.26 -7.93
C ALA A 29 -2.62 -7.00 -7.23
N HIS A 30 -3.44 -6.41 -6.35
CA HIS A 30 -3.02 -5.25 -5.57
C HIS A 30 -2.12 -5.74 -4.43
N ALA A 31 -0.91 -5.21 -4.32
CA ALA A 31 -0.10 -5.37 -3.10
C ALA A 31 -0.85 -4.70 -1.93
N GLY A 32 -0.89 -5.34 -0.75
CA GLY A 32 -1.63 -4.80 0.40
C GLY A 32 -1.11 -3.43 0.82
N THR A 33 -2.00 -2.56 1.30
CA THR A 33 -1.65 -1.22 1.79
C THR A 33 -0.57 -1.30 2.87
N LEU A 34 0.47 -0.47 2.75
CA LEU A 34 1.57 -0.42 3.72
C LEU A 34 1.41 0.73 4.71
N VAL A 35 1.59 0.42 6.01
CA VAL A 35 1.54 1.41 7.10
C VAL A 35 2.85 1.35 7.89
N ARG A 36 3.54 2.49 8.00
CA ARG A 36 4.67 2.68 8.89
C ARG A 36 4.15 2.93 10.30
N VAL A 37 4.65 2.16 11.26
CA VAL A 37 4.43 2.36 12.68
C VAL A 37 5.75 2.81 13.31
N THR A 38 5.82 4.09 13.69
CA THR A 38 6.97 4.65 14.38
C THR A 38 6.79 4.50 15.88
N THR A 39 7.79 3.91 16.54
CA THR A 39 7.78 3.76 18.00
C THR A 39 9.06 4.26 18.65
N SER A 40 9.02 4.49 19.97
CA SER A 40 10.23 4.83 20.74
C SER A 40 11.23 3.66 20.89
N VAL A 41 10.87 2.45 20.46
CA VAL A 41 11.76 1.27 20.45
C VAL A 41 12.38 1.04 19.08
N GLY A 42 11.69 1.44 18.01
CA GLY A 42 12.06 1.23 16.62
C GLY A 42 10.84 1.37 15.71
N ASP A 43 11.08 1.43 14.40
CA ASP A 43 10.03 1.54 13.40
C ASP A 43 9.77 0.18 12.78
N PHE A 44 8.51 -0.15 12.53
CA PHE A 44 8.13 -1.35 11.79
C PHE A 44 7.03 -1.06 10.77
N THR A 45 6.89 -1.94 9.79
CA THR A 45 5.94 -1.80 8.69
C THR A 45 4.87 -2.89 8.77
N LEU A 46 3.62 -2.48 8.59
CA LEU A 46 2.48 -3.36 8.42
C LEU A 46 2.11 -3.46 6.95
N GLU A 47 1.83 -4.67 6.47
CA GLU A 47 1.10 -4.95 5.24
C GLU A 47 -0.34 -5.33 5.61
N LEU A 48 -1.31 -4.56 5.12
CA LEU A 48 -2.73 -4.76 5.42
C LEU A 48 -3.40 -5.73 4.44
N PHE A 49 -4.44 -6.41 4.91
CA PHE A 49 -5.21 -7.39 4.12
C PHE A 49 -6.48 -6.76 3.54
N ASP A 50 -6.28 -5.77 2.66
CA ASP A 50 -7.33 -4.90 2.11
C ASP A 50 -8.53 -5.67 1.55
N ASP A 51 -8.29 -6.73 0.80
CA ASP A 51 -9.34 -7.54 0.19
C ASP A 51 -9.99 -8.55 1.16
N THR A 52 -9.27 -9.00 2.18
CA THR A 52 -9.73 -10.05 3.10
C THR A 52 -10.57 -9.47 4.24
N THR A 53 -10.21 -8.28 4.71
CA THR A 53 -10.88 -7.61 5.85
C THR A 53 -11.13 -6.13 5.54
N PRO A 54 -11.91 -5.81 4.50
CA PRO A 54 -12.04 -4.45 3.99
C PRO A 54 -12.65 -3.47 5.00
N ILE A 55 -13.64 -3.87 5.79
CA ILE A 55 -14.27 -2.97 6.79
C ILE A 55 -13.26 -2.62 7.89
N THR A 56 -12.47 -3.61 8.30
CA THR A 56 -11.47 -3.46 9.36
C THR A 56 -10.32 -2.58 8.91
N VAL A 57 -9.83 -2.81 7.68
CA VAL A 57 -8.78 -1.99 7.06
C VAL A 57 -9.25 -0.55 6.88
N GLU A 58 -10.45 -0.32 6.35
CA GLU A 58 -11.00 1.04 6.19
C GLU A 58 -11.10 1.76 7.53
N ASN A 59 -11.62 1.09 8.57
CA ASN A 59 -11.67 1.63 9.92
C ASN A 59 -10.27 1.97 10.47
N PHE A 60 -9.31 1.06 10.35
CA PHE A 60 -7.94 1.28 10.83
C PHE A 60 -7.27 2.47 10.11
N LEU A 61 -7.38 2.52 8.78
CA LEU A 61 -6.84 3.60 7.97
C LEU A 61 -7.50 4.95 8.26
N ASN A 62 -8.77 4.98 8.64
CA ASN A 62 -9.42 6.21 9.11
C ASN A 62 -8.75 6.77 10.38
N TYR A 63 -8.33 5.93 11.33
CA TYR A 63 -7.56 6.39 12.51
C TYR A 63 -6.13 6.83 12.15
N VAL A 64 -5.47 6.13 11.21
CA VAL A 64 -4.13 6.49 10.72
C VAL A 64 -4.18 7.85 10.01
N THR A 65 -5.03 8.01 9.01
CA THR A 65 -5.10 9.22 8.16
C THR A 65 -5.66 10.44 8.88
N SER A 66 -6.47 10.25 9.94
CA SER A 66 -6.90 11.34 10.83
C SER A 66 -5.85 11.74 11.88
N GLY A 67 -4.71 11.04 11.95
CA GLY A 67 -3.65 11.28 12.94
C GLY A 67 -4.05 10.90 14.37
N ARG A 68 -5.12 10.13 14.56
CA ARG A 68 -5.63 9.79 15.91
C ARG A 68 -4.76 8.78 16.65
N TYR A 69 -3.94 8.01 15.94
CA TYR A 69 -2.94 7.15 16.57
C TYR A 69 -1.67 7.91 16.98
N ASP A 70 -1.46 9.14 16.53
CA ASP A 70 -0.24 9.89 16.81
C ASP A 70 -0.14 10.28 18.28
N GLY A 71 0.96 9.87 18.91
CA GLY A 71 1.19 10.08 20.34
C GLY A 71 0.37 9.15 21.24
N THR A 72 -0.26 8.12 20.67
CA THR A 72 -0.78 7.01 21.49
C THR A 72 0.37 6.17 22.05
N VAL A 73 0.06 5.31 23.01
CA VAL A 73 1.04 4.39 23.60
C VAL A 73 0.57 2.95 23.49
N VAL A 74 1.52 2.01 23.51
CA VAL A 74 1.21 0.61 23.81
C VAL A 74 0.79 0.54 25.28
N HIS A 75 -0.49 0.33 25.53
CA HIS A 75 -1.08 0.39 26.87
C HIS A 75 -1.19 -0.96 27.57
N ARG A 76 -0.78 -2.04 26.89
CA ARG A 76 -0.82 -3.39 27.44
C ARG A 76 0.25 -4.26 26.79
N LEU A 77 0.99 -4.99 27.62
CA LEU A 77 1.90 -6.06 27.22
C LEU A 77 1.59 -7.30 28.07
N VAL A 78 1.34 -8.42 27.40
CA VAL A 78 1.33 -9.75 28.01
C VAL A 78 2.42 -10.57 27.33
N PRO A 79 3.53 -10.86 28.04
CA PRO A 79 4.62 -11.67 27.49
C PRO A 79 4.11 -13.01 26.95
N ASP A 80 4.72 -13.48 25.87
CA ASP A 80 4.33 -14.70 25.16
C ASP A 80 2.85 -14.73 24.71
N PHE A 81 2.28 -13.55 24.47
CA PHE A 81 0.90 -13.43 23.98
C PHE A 81 0.78 -12.27 22.99
N VAL A 82 0.57 -11.04 23.47
CA VAL A 82 0.34 -9.86 22.63
C VAL A 82 0.83 -8.58 23.30
N PHE A 83 1.11 -7.55 22.50
CA PHE A 83 1.03 -6.17 22.97
C PHE A 83 -0.08 -5.42 22.25
N GLN A 84 -0.68 -4.44 22.91
CA GLN A 84 -1.90 -3.77 22.46
C GLN A 84 -1.80 -2.25 22.61
N GLY A 85 -2.28 -1.54 21.59
CA GLY A 85 -2.24 -0.08 21.48
C GLY A 85 -3.51 0.51 20.88
N GLY A 86 -3.44 1.77 20.45
CA GLY A 86 -4.54 2.46 19.78
C GLY A 86 -5.65 2.96 20.70
N TRP A 87 -5.36 3.20 21.99
CA TRP A 87 -6.34 3.70 22.96
C TRP A 87 -5.92 4.98 23.68
N LEU A 88 -4.75 4.97 24.34
CA LEU A 88 -4.38 6.00 25.30
C LEU A 88 -3.27 6.90 24.75
N THR A 89 -3.40 8.20 24.94
CA THR A 89 -2.30 9.16 24.86
C THR A 89 -1.81 9.50 26.27
N PHE A 90 -0.57 9.99 26.38
CA PHE A 90 0.02 10.39 27.66
C PHE A 90 0.38 11.88 27.65
N ASP A 91 -0.15 12.63 28.62
CA ASP A 91 0.27 14.00 28.90
C ASP A 91 1.33 13.98 30.01
N GLU A 92 2.59 14.21 29.64
CA GLU A 92 3.72 14.24 30.58
C GLU A 92 3.59 15.38 31.60
N THR A 93 3.04 16.53 31.20
CA THR A 93 2.90 17.71 32.07
C THR A 93 1.87 17.46 33.17
N ALA A 94 0.73 16.86 32.80
CA ALA A 94 -0.31 16.47 33.75
C ALA A 94 -0.04 15.13 34.44
N ASN A 95 0.88 14.32 33.89
CA ASN A 95 1.17 12.94 34.28
C ASN A 95 -0.07 12.03 34.24
N THR A 96 -0.87 12.15 33.17
CA THR A 96 -2.15 11.45 33.02
C THR A 96 -2.31 10.82 31.65
N PHE A 97 -2.98 9.67 31.60
CA PHE A 97 -3.43 9.06 30.36
C PHE A 97 -4.85 9.53 29.99
N SER A 98 -5.11 9.71 28.71
CA SER A 98 -6.44 10.05 28.18
C SER A 98 -6.79 9.16 26.98
N PRO A 99 -8.05 8.73 26.85
CA PRO A 99 -8.47 7.97 25.67
C PRO A 99 -8.54 8.87 24.43
N ILE A 100 -8.26 8.28 23.27
CA ILE A 100 -8.53 8.92 21.98
C ILE A 100 -10.03 8.90 21.67
N ALA A 101 -10.47 9.76 20.75
CA ALA A 101 -11.83 9.74 20.24
C ALA A 101 -12.04 8.53 19.31
N THR A 102 -13.07 7.74 19.57
CA THR A 102 -13.41 6.54 18.80
C THR A 102 -14.66 6.73 17.93
N ASP A 103 -14.67 6.06 16.80
CA ASP A 103 -15.82 5.92 15.90
C ASP A 103 -16.78 4.81 16.40
N PRO A 104 -17.96 4.63 15.76
CA PRO A 104 -18.84 3.50 16.03
C PRO A 104 -18.13 2.14 15.87
N THR A 105 -18.71 1.10 16.47
CA THR A 105 -18.16 -0.25 16.37
C THR A 105 -18.33 -0.82 14.96
N ILE A 106 -17.41 -1.70 14.58
CA ILE A 106 -17.42 -2.39 13.28
C ILE A 106 -17.79 -3.87 13.41
N THR A 107 -18.36 -4.43 12.35
CA THR A 107 -18.62 -5.87 12.22
C THR A 107 -17.32 -6.65 12.19
N ASN A 108 -17.28 -7.81 12.85
CA ASN A 108 -16.11 -8.70 12.86
C ASN A 108 -15.95 -9.44 11.53
N GLU A 109 -14.72 -9.48 10.99
CA GLU A 109 -14.35 -10.10 9.70
C GLU A 109 -13.29 -11.20 9.88
N PHE A 110 -13.40 -12.03 10.91
CA PHE A 110 -12.39 -13.04 11.16
C PHE A 110 -12.29 -14.07 10.02
N GLU A 111 -11.19 -14.04 9.28
CA GLU A 111 -10.86 -15.03 8.23
C GLU A 111 -9.42 -15.58 8.33
N VAL A 112 -8.49 -14.81 8.92
CA VAL A 112 -7.06 -15.16 9.04
C VAL A 112 -6.70 -15.50 10.49
N SER A 113 -5.95 -16.59 10.69
CA SER A 113 -5.54 -17.06 12.02
C SER A 113 -4.60 -16.07 12.72
N ASN A 114 -4.74 -15.94 14.05
CA ASN A 114 -3.92 -15.10 14.91
C ASN A 114 -2.53 -15.73 15.15
N THR A 115 -1.70 -15.78 14.12
CA THR A 115 -0.31 -16.27 14.21
C THR A 115 0.66 -15.15 14.57
N ARG A 116 1.88 -15.50 14.99
CA ARG A 116 2.94 -14.54 15.31
C ARG A 116 3.14 -13.51 14.20
N GLY A 117 3.33 -12.24 14.57
CA GLY A 117 3.57 -11.13 13.65
C GLY A 117 2.30 -10.54 13.02
N THR A 118 1.12 -11.12 13.24
CA THR A 118 -0.14 -10.56 12.73
C THR A 118 -0.65 -9.41 13.61
N ILE A 119 -1.34 -8.45 12.99
CA ILE A 119 -2.11 -7.40 13.68
C ILE A 119 -3.59 -7.74 13.65
N ALA A 120 -4.28 -7.59 14.78
CA ALA A 120 -5.70 -7.85 14.91
C ALA A 120 -6.43 -6.83 15.78
N MET A 121 -7.74 -6.69 15.57
CA MET A 121 -8.58 -5.75 16.33
C MET A 121 -8.92 -6.29 17.73
N ALA A 122 -8.71 -5.46 18.75
CA ALA A 122 -9.17 -5.76 20.10
C ALA A 122 -10.68 -5.51 20.26
N LYS A 123 -11.34 -6.31 21.10
CA LYS A 123 -12.81 -6.36 21.24
C LYS A 123 -13.21 -6.53 22.70
N LEU A 124 -14.42 -6.13 23.05
CA LEU A 124 -15.03 -6.45 24.35
C LEU A 124 -15.38 -7.95 24.41
N GLY A 125 -15.11 -8.56 25.56
CA GLY A 125 -15.41 -9.99 25.77
C GLY A 125 -16.91 -10.26 25.71
N GLY A 126 -17.31 -11.23 24.88
CA GLY A 126 -18.71 -11.61 24.69
C GLY A 126 -19.46 -10.77 23.64
N ASP A 127 -18.79 -9.79 23.03
CA ASP A 127 -19.36 -8.94 21.98
C ASP A 127 -18.44 -8.97 20.74
N PRO A 128 -18.74 -9.82 19.74
CA PRO A 128 -17.89 -9.98 18.57
C PRO A 128 -17.72 -8.71 17.73
N ASP A 129 -18.73 -7.84 17.65
CA ASP A 129 -18.81 -6.66 16.77
C ASP A 129 -18.55 -5.34 17.51
N SER A 130 -17.65 -5.39 18.51
CA SER A 130 -17.37 -4.27 19.44
C SER A 130 -16.04 -3.55 19.16
N ALA A 131 -15.32 -3.94 18.11
CA ALA A 131 -14.05 -3.33 17.75
C ALA A 131 -14.23 -1.87 17.33
N THR A 132 -13.29 -0.99 17.72
CA THR A 132 -13.23 0.42 17.31
C THR A 132 -11.81 0.80 16.89
N SER A 133 -10.99 1.33 17.79
CA SER A 133 -9.64 1.84 17.48
C SER A 133 -8.50 0.94 17.96
N GLN A 134 -8.77 0.05 18.93
CA GLN A 134 -7.72 -0.71 19.59
C GLN A 134 -7.28 -1.90 18.75
N TRP A 135 -5.97 -2.10 18.66
CA TRP A 135 -5.33 -3.18 17.92
C TRP A 135 -4.27 -3.86 18.80
N PHE A 136 -3.93 -5.10 18.46
CA PHE A 136 -2.82 -5.82 19.09
C PHE A 136 -1.96 -6.55 18.06
N ILE A 137 -0.67 -6.73 18.40
CA ILE A 137 0.27 -7.56 17.64
C ILE A 137 0.47 -8.89 18.37
N ASN A 138 0.36 -9.99 17.64
CA ASN A 138 0.62 -11.33 18.15
C ASN A 138 2.13 -11.59 18.30
N LEU A 139 2.59 -11.83 19.53
CA LEU A 139 3.99 -12.16 19.83
C LEU A 139 4.31 -13.65 19.59
N VAL A 140 3.30 -14.50 19.62
CA VAL A 140 3.36 -15.95 19.36
C VAL A 140 2.11 -16.38 18.58
N ASP A 141 2.01 -17.66 18.23
CA ASP A 141 0.80 -18.21 17.62
C ASP A 141 -0.31 -18.35 18.68
N ASN A 142 -1.33 -17.50 18.56
CA ASN A 142 -2.44 -17.36 19.50
C ASN A 142 -3.73 -17.96 18.94
N THR A 143 -3.67 -19.18 18.39
CA THR A 143 -4.81 -19.83 17.69
C THR A 143 -6.07 -20.00 18.56
N SER A 144 -5.97 -19.90 19.89
CA SER A 144 -7.14 -19.85 20.75
C SER A 144 -8.05 -18.64 20.49
N LEU A 145 -7.49 -17.54 19.98
CA LEU A 145 -8.23 -16.33 19.61
C LEU A 145 -9.13 -16.54 18.39
N ASP A 146 -8.81 -17.50 17.53
CA ASP A 146 -9.56 -17.79 16.30
C ASP A 146 -10.96 -18.33 16.56
N SER A 147 -11.17 -18.96 17.73
CA SER A 147 -12.47 -19.51 18.15
C SER A 147 -13.13 -18.73 19.29
N SER A 148 -12.38 -17.84 19.95
CA SER A 148 -12.86 -17.02 21.05
C SER A 148 -13.62 -15.82 20.54
N ASN A 149 -14.77 -15.51 21.15
CA ASN A 149 -15.53 -14.29 20.85
C ASN A 149 -15.86 -14.09 19.36
N GLY A 150 -16.06 -15.18 18.59
CA GLY A 150 -16.29 -15.13 17.14
C GLY A 150 -15.03 -14.93 16.30
N GLY A 151 -13.83 -15.09 16.86
CA GLY A 151 -12.56 -14.82 16.22
C GLY A 151 -12.14 -13.36 16.39
N PHE A 152 -10.84 -13.11 16.54
CA PHE A 152 -10.28 -11.74 16.53
C PHE A 152 -9.75 -11.44 15.14
N THR A 153 -10.38 -10.47 14.46
CA THR A 153 -10.09 -10.14 13.05
C THR A 153 -8.64 -9.70 12.88
N VAL A 154 -7.84 -10.57 12.27
CA VAL A 154 -6.51 -10.24 11.76
C VAL A 154 -6.69 -9.49 10.44
N PHE A 155 -6.12 -8.29 10.35
CA PHE A 155 -6.29 -7.39 9.20
C PHE A 155 -4.96 -6.98 8.55
N GLY A 156 -3.87 -7.63 8.93
CA GLY A 156 -2.56 -7.42 8.34
C GLY A 156 -1.48 -8.20 9.07
N ARG A 157 -0.23 -7.97 8.66
CA ARG A 157 0.97 -8.53 9.28
C ARG A 157 2.11 -7.52 9.30
N VAL A 158 3.03 -7.70 10.25
CA VAL A 158 4.32 -7.04 10.24
C VAL A 158 5.19 -7.65 9.14
N LEU A 159 5.96 -6.82 8.42
CA LEU A 159 6.93 -7.31 7.44
C LEU A 159 8.05 -8.10 8.14
N ASP A 160 8.53 -9.16 7.48
CA ASP A 160 9.49 -10.10 8.08
C ASP A 160 10.79 -9.43 8.53
N GLU A 161 11.26 -8.41 7.79
CA GLU A 161 12.46 -7.64 8.11
C GLU A 161 12.35 -6.78 9.38
N ASP A 162 11.14 -6.46 9.83
CA ASP A 162 10.88 -5.57 10.96
C ASP A 162 10.46 -6.34 12.25
N MET A 163 10.53 -7.68 12.23
CA MET A 163 10.13 -8.53 13.36
C MET A 163 11.05 -8.39 14.59
N ASP A 164 12.27 -7.89 14.43
CA ASP A 164 13.18 -7.61 15.54
C ASP A 164 12.67 -6.50 16.47
N VAL A 165 11.99 -5.49 15.92
CA VAL A 165 11.32 -4.44 16.69
C VAL A 165 10.16 -5.00 17.51
N ILE A 166 9.40 -5.94 16.93
CA ILE A 166 8.30 -6.63 17.62
C ILE A 166 8.82 -7.41 18.82
N ASP A 167 9.93 -8.13 18.65
CA ASP A 167 10.59 -8.87 19.73
C ASP A 167 11.17 -7.92 20.79
N ALA A 168 11.74 -6.79 20.39
CA ALA A 168 12.27 -5.79 21.31
C ALA A 168 11.16 -5.21 22.21
N ILE A 169 9.99 -4.90 21.65
CA ILE A 169 8.82 -4.44 22.43
C ILE A 169 8.33 -5.56 23.35
N GLY A 170 8.24 -6.80 22.85
CA GLY A 170 7.81 -7.97 23.62
C GLY A 170 8.72 -8.32 24.79
N ALA A 171 10.00 -7.94 24.73
CA ALA A 171 10.99 -8.15 25.78
C ALA A 171 11.01 -7.05 26.86
N LEU A 172 10.23 -5.98 26.72
CA LEU A 172 10.14 -4.92 27.72
C LEU A 172 9.48 -5.42 29.02
N THR A 173 9.77 -4.74 30.12
CA THR A 173 9.21 -5.11 31.43
C THR A 173 7.75 -4.64 31.52
N PRO A 174 6.78 -5.55 31.71
CA PRO A 174 5.39 -5.15 31.95
C PRO A 174 5.24 -4.52 33.33
N THR A 175 4.75 -3.28 33.41
CA THR A 175 4.59 -2.52 34.65
C THR A 175 3.18 -1.94 34.77
N THR A 176 2.53 -2.13 35.91
CA THR A 176 1.23 -1.51 36.20
C THR A 176 1.43 0.00 36.47
N LEU A 177 1.02 0.84 35.51
CA LEU A 177 1.08 2.30 35.63
C LEU A 177 -0.25 2.92 36.06
N VAL A 178 -1.37 2.28 35.72
CA VAL A 178 -2.73 2.73 36.03
C VAL A 178 -3.47 1.60 36.73
N SER A 179 -4.10 1.91 37.86
CA SER A 179 -4.92 0.94 38.61
C SER A 179 -6.04 0.38 37.72
N ASN A 180 -6.23 -0.93 37.75
CA ASN A 180 -7.22 -1.69 36.97
C ASN A 180 -6.98 -1.78 35.46
N LEU A 181 -5.83 -1.31 34.96
CA LEU A 181 -5.38 -1.64 33.61
C LEU A 181 -4.32 -2.74 33.66
N ASP A 182 -4.22 -3.48 32.56
CA ASP A 182 -3.12 -4.42 32.37
C ASP A 182 -1.76 -3.70 32.36
N PRO A 183 -0.66 -4.41 32.64
CA PRO A 183 0.67 -3.82 32.65
C PRO A 183 1.10 -3.26 31.29
N PHE A 184 1.75 -2.10 31.30
CA PHE A 184 2.30 -1.42 30.12
C PHE A 184 3.74 -1.89 29.89
N PRO A 185 4.22 -2.01 28.65
CA PRO A 185 5.65 -2.14 28.39
C PRO A 185 6.35 -0.81 28.68
N VAL A 186 7.32 -0.81 29.60
CA VAL A 186 8.08 0.42 29.95
C VAL A 186 9.55 0.35 29.57
N ILE A 187 10.10 1.50 29.21
CA ILE A 187 11.50 1.70 28.83
C ILE A 187 12.23 2.39 29.99
N ASN A 188 13.19 1.70 30.60
CA ASN A 188 14.08 2.24 31.65
C ASN A 188 13.35 2.93 32.82
N TYR A 189 12.15 2.46 33.19
CA TYR A 189 11.36 3.03 34.28
C TYR A 189 11.57 2.27 35.59
N ASN A 190 11.98 2.98 36.64
CA ASN A 190 12.26 2.41 37.96
C ASN A 190 11.37 3.01 39.07
N GLY A 191 10.22 3.59 38.69
CA GLY A 191 9.32 4.31 39.59
C GLY A 191 9.54 5.84 39.61
N GLY A 192 8.59 6.56 40.21
CA GLY A 192 8.58 8.02 40.26
C GLY A 192 7.69 8.65 39.18
N THR A 193 7.93 9.92 38.87
CA THR A 193 7.21 10.64 37.80
C THR A 193 7.46 9.95 36.47
N LEU A 194 6.38 9.56 35.80
CA LEU A 194 6.45 8.92 34.49
C LEU A 194 6.80 9.95 33.42
N LEU A 195 7.71 9.63 32.50
CA LEU A 195 8.04 10.46 31.35
C LEU A 195 7.58 9.78 30.05
N SER A 196 7.32 10.54 29.00
CA SER A 196 6.97 9.99 27.68
C SER A 196 8.07 9.07 27.15
N SER A 197 9.35 9.34 27.47
CA SER A 197 10.48 8.48 27.11
C SER A 197 10.49 7.13 27.83
N ASN A 198 9.65 6.95 28.86
CA ASN A 198 9.47 5.66 29.54
C ASN A 198 8.40 4.78 28.88
N LEU A 199 7.68 5.28 27.88
CA LEU A 199 6.57 4.60 27.23
C LEU A 199 6.94 4.20 25.81
N VAL A 200 6.32 3.12 25.32
CA VAL A 200 6.32 2.79 23.89
C VAL A 200 5.30 3.70 23.20
N ASN A 201 5.75 4.87 22.77
CA ASN A 201 4.92 5.80 22.00
C ASN A 201 4.72 5.26 20.60
N VAL A 202 3.60 5.60 19.99
CA VAL A 202 3.21 5.17 18.66
C VAL A 202 2.78 6.38 17.85
N ALA A 203 3.25 6.43 16.61
CA ALA A 203 2.68 7.24 15.53
C ALA A 203 2.56 6.36 14.29
N MET A 204 1.57 6.63 13.44
CA MET A 204 1.33 5.81 12.26
C MET A 204 1.10 6.67 11.04
N SER A 205 1.70 6.28 9.93
CA SER A 205 1.51 6.93 8.64
C SER A 205 1.41 5.89 7.53
N LEU A 206 0.62 6.18 6.50
CA LEU A 206 0.69 5.43 5.25
C LEU A 206 2.12 5.50 4.70
N ILE A 207 2.67 4.36 4.29
CA ILE A 207 3.80 4.37 3.38
C ILE A 207 3.17 4.59 2.02
N GLU A 208 3.29 5.82 1.52
CA GLU A 208 3.03 6.06 0.11
C GLU A 208 3.93 5.08 -0.65
N ALA A 209 3.32 4.20 -1.44
CA ALA A 209 4.08 3.41 -2.40
C ALA A 209 5.01 4.40 -3.13
N PRO A 210 6.29 4.04 -3.39
CA PRO A 210 7.08 4.83 -4.32
C PRO A 210 6.20 5.01 -5.54
N ILE A 211 5.78 6.25 -5.83
CA ILE A 211 5.06 6.51 -7.07
C ILE A 211 6.12 6.23 -8.10
N ASP A 212 6.06 5.04 -8.69
CA ASP A 212 6.88 4.69 -9.82
C ASP A 212 6.76 5.87 -10.79
N PRO A 213 7.89 6.48 -11.17
CA PRO A 213 7.82 7.68 -11.99
C PRO A 213 7.04 7.35 -13.26
N PRO A 214 6.25 8.29 -13.81
CA PRO A 214 5.32 8.00 -14.88
C PRO A 214 5.91 7.20 -16.04
N ASN A 215 7.20 7.38 -16.33
CA ASN A 215 7.90 6.59 -17.32
C ASN A 215 9.22 6.07 -16.75
N TYR A 216 9.34 4.75 -16.61
CA TYR A 216 10.52 4.10 -16.03
C TYR A 216 10.82 2.74 -16.66
N PHE A 217 12.09 2.37 -16.68
CA PHE A 217 12.52 1.03 -17.07
C PHE A 217 12.79 0.18 -15.82
N ASP A 218 12.08 -0.94 -15.69
CA ASP A 218 12.33 -1.93 -14.67
C ASP A 218 13.34 -2.97 -15.19
N ALA A 219 14.55 -2.94 -14.63
CA ALA A 219 15.60 -3.88 -15.00
C ALA A 219 15.31 -5.33 -14.58
N ALA A 220 14.44 -5.56 -13.59
CA ALA A 220 14.10 -6.90 -13.12
C ALA A 220 13.13 -7.61 -14.09
N SER A 221 12.10 -6.90 -14.57
CA SER A 221 11.17 -7.43 -15.57
C SER A 221 11.64 -7.22 -17.02
N GLY A 222 12.53 -6.26 -17.26
CA GLY A 222 12.97 -5.85 -18.60
C GLY A 222 11.91 -5.03 -19.35
N LEU A 223 10.94 -4.45 -18.62
CA LEU A 223 9.84 -3.69 -19.19
C LEU A 223 10.07 -2.19 -19.05
N LEU A 224 9.67 -1.45 -20.08
CA LEU A 224 9.48 0.00 -20.03
C LEU A 224 8.03 0.28 -19.66
N ASN A 225 7.80 0.80 -18.45
CA ASN A 225 6.49 1.22 -17.98
C ASN A 225 6.28 2.70 -18.28
N VAL A 226 5.08 3.05 -18.77
CA VAL A 226 4.74 4.37 -19.27
C VAL A 226 3.30 4.70 -18.90
N THR A 227 3.11 5.81 -18.21
CA THR A 227 1.81 6.46 -18.09
C THR A 227 1.68 7.42 -19.27
N VAL A 228 0.65 7.26 -20.09
CA VAL A 228 0.49 7.98 -21.35
C VAL A 228 -0.88 8.63 -21.46
N ASP A 229 -0.91 9.89 -21.92
CA ASP A 229 -2.11 10.53 -22.46
C ASP A 229 -2.23 10.21 -23.96
N ALA A 230 -3.24 9.41 -24.31
CA ALA A 230 -3.56 9.02 -25.69
C ALA A 230 -4.67 9.89 -26.30
N GLY A 231 -4.88 11.10 -25.77
CA GLY A 231 -5.85 12.07 -26.23
C GLY A 231 -7.29 11.60 -26.02
N ALA A 232 -8.05 11.43 -27.10
CA ALA A 232 -9.45 11.03 -27.02
C ALA A 232 -9.67 9.63 -26.41
N SER A 233 -8.63 8.80 -26.38
CA SER A 233 -8.66 7.47 -25.74
C SER A 233 -8.46 7.52 -24.23
N GLY A 234 -8.09 8.67 -23.66
CA GLY A 234 -7.85 8.84 -22.23
C GLY A 234 -6.41 8.55 -21.82
N ILE A 235 -6.21 8.41 -20.50
CA ILE A 235 -4.91 8.21 -19.86
C ILE A 235 -4.80 6.75 -19.43
N ALA A 236 -3.63 6.15 -19.62
CA ALA A 236 -3.38 4.76 -19.22
C ALA A 236 -1.96 4.54 -18.73
N SER A 237 -1.76 3.58 -17.82
CA SER A 237 -0.48 2.94 -17.55
C SER A 237 -0.32 1.75 -18.52
N ILE A 238 0.83 1.65 -19.16
CA ILE A 238 1.16 0.61 -20.14
C ILE A 238 2.62 0.19 -20.01
N SER A 239 2.92 -1.06 -20.36
CA SER A 239 4.27 -1.61 -20.39
C SER A 239 4.67 -1.96 -21.82
N PHE A 240 5.93 -1.76 -22.14
CA PHE A 240 6.54 -2.20 -23.39
C PHE A 240 7.69 -3.18 -23.12
N ALA A 241 7.72 -4.27 -23.89
CA ALA A 241 8.86 -5.16 -23.92
C ALA A 241 9.95 -4.59 -24.83
N LEU A 242 11.19 -4.58 -24.36
CA LEU A 242 12.36 -4.23 -25.17
C LEU A 242 12.74 -5.42 -26.07
N THR A 243 12.49 -5.31 -27.37
CA THR A 243 12.65 -6.41 -28.33
C THR A 243 13.96 -6.35 -29.13
N SER A 244 14.57 -5.16 -29.23
CA SER A 244 15.89 -4.94 -29.83
C SER A 244 16.55 -3.72 -29.20
N THR A 245 17.88 -3.74 -29.12
CA THR A 245 18.70 -2.59 -28.74
C THR A 245 19.72 -2.20 -29.83
N GLU A 246 19.94 -3.06 -30.82
CA GLU A 246 20.94 -2.88 -31.88
C GLU A 246 20.46 -3.53 -33.20
N PRO A 247 20.56 -2.85 -34.36
CA PRO A 247 21.10 -1.50 -34.56
C PRO A 247 20.14 -0.37 -34.12
N GLU A 248 18.89 -0.72 -33.79
CA GLU A 248 17.86 0.21 -33.33
C GLU A 248 17.23 -0.31 -32.04
N VAL A 249 16.83 0.63 -31.18
CA VAL A 249 16.05 0.34 -29.98
C VAL A 249 14.58 0.19 -30.38
N ILE A 250 14.03 -0.99 -30.17
CA ILE A 250 12.66 -1.35 -30.53
C ILE A 250 11.91 -1.81 -29.29
N ILE A 251 10.76 -1.20 -29.07
CA ILE A 251 9.84 -1.56 -27.99
C ILE A 251 8.52 -2.05 -28.58
N GLN A 252 7.89 -3.02 -27.93
CA GLN A 252 6.60 -3.55 -28.33
C GLN A 252 5.62 -3.44 -27.16
N LEU A 253 4.46 -2.85 -27.40
CA LEU A 253 3.42 -2.70 -26.39
C LEU A 253 2.91 -4.07 -25.93
N ASP A 254 2.94 -4.31 -24.62
CA ASP A 254 2.23 -5.42 -24.02
C ASP A 254 0.76 -5.04 -23.84
N LEU A 255 -0.10 -5.53 -24.72
CA LEU A 255 -1.53 -5.25 -24.67
C LEU A 255 -2.21 -5.73 -23.38
N SER A 256 -1.60 -6.67 -22.64
CA SER A 256 -2.14 -7.15 -21.36
C SER A 256 -1.81 -6.24 -20.17
N SER A 257 -0.87 -5.29 -20.35
CA SER A 257 -0.45 -4.34 -19.31
C SER A 257 -1.30 -3.08 -19.22
N ILE A 258 -2.26 -2.89 -20.14
CA ILE A 258 -3.00 -1.63 -20.25
C ILE A 258 -3.96 -1.46 -19.06
N GLU A 259 -3.69 -0.45 -18.24
CA GLU A 259 -4.54 -0.02 -17.13
C GLU A 259 -5.01 1.42 -17.35
N MET A 260 -6.33 1.62 -17.47
CA MET A 260 -6.89 2.96 -17.67
C MET A 260 -6.91 3.76 -16.37
N LEU A 261 -6.46 5.01 -16.44
CA LEU A 261 -6.43 5.91 -15.29
C LEU A 261 -7.56 6.95 -15.38
N THR A 262 -8.10 7.31 -14.23
CA THR A 262 -9.16 8.34 -14.12
C THR A 262 -8.61 9.73 -13.83
N GLU A 263 -7.34 9.82 -13.43
CA GLU A 263 -6.67 11.07 -13.09
C GLU A 263 -5.31 11.14 -13.78
N SER A 264 -4.88 12.35 -14.11
CA SER A 264 -3.57 12.61 -14.72
C SER A 264 -2.55 12.92 -13.63
N VAL A 265 -1.30 12.49 -13.84
CA VAL A 265 -0.15 12.91 -13.03
C VAL A 265 0.77 13.80 -13.86
N GLU A 266 1.66 14.54 -13.21
CA GLU A 266 2.65 15.37 -13.92
C GLU A 266 3.67 14.49 -14.67
N ASN A 267 4.23 15.00 -15.77
CA ASN A 267 5.31 14.36 -16.54
C ASN A 267 5.00 13.01 -17.20
N ILE A 268 3.73 12.71 -17.46
CA ILE A 268 3.30 11.56 -18.26
C ILE A 268 3.72 11.69 -19.73
N ALA A 269 3.85 10.56 -20.41
CA ALA A 269 4.03 10.52 -21.85
C ALA A 269 2.81 11.03 -22.61
N THR A 270 3.00 11.39 -23.88
CA THR A 270 1.91 11.71 -24.81
C THR A 270 2.02 10.84 -26.05
N PHE A 271 0.89 10.38 -26.57
CA PHE A 271 0.81 9.66 -27.84
C PHE A 271 -0.11 10.38 -28.82
N ASP A 272 0.43 10.76 -29.98
CA ASP A 272 -0.36 11.33 -31.08
C ASP A 272 -0.67 10.24 -32.11
N GLY A 273 -1.91 9.74 -32.08
CA GLY A 273 -2.36 8.72 -33.03
C GLY A 273 -2.40 9.14 -34.50
N SER A 274 -2.28 10.45 -34.81
CA SER A 274 -2.22 10.94 -36.18
C SER A 274 -0.80 10.89 -36.77
N THR A 275 0.22 11.05 -35.92
CA THR A 275 1.64 10.99 -36.31
C THR A 275 2.28 9.65 -35.96
N GLY A 276 1.70 8.91 -35.00
CA GLY A 276 2.28 7.71 -34.40
C GLY A 276 3.43 8.00 -33.44
N GLU A 277 3.61 9.25 -33.02
CA GLU A 277 4.70 9.65 -32.12
C GLU A 277 4.30 9.42 -30.65
N LEU A 278 5.13 8.68 -29.92
CA LEU A 278 5.09 8.53 -28.46
C LEU A 278 6.25 9.33 -27.86
N VAL A 279 5.94 10.29 -26.99
CA VAL A 279 6.93 11.18 -26.38
C VAL A 279 6.90 11.03 -24.87
N LEU A 280 8.02 10.59 -24.29
CA LEU A 280 8.24 10.55 -22.85
C LEU A 280 9.03 11.80 -22.44
N PRO A 281 8.47 12.68 -21.59
CA PRO A 281 9.20 13.86 -21.11
C PRO A 281 10.50 13.50 -20.39
N GLU A 282 10.44 12.45 -19.56
CA GLU A 282 11.57 11.89 -18.81
C GLU A 282 11.46 10.37 -18.82
N LEU A 283 12.60 9.69 -18.89
CA LEU A 283 12.72 8.25 -18.67
C LEU A 283 13.63 7.98 -17.49
N VAL A 284 13.09 7.35 -16.45
CA VAL A 284 13.84 6.96 -15.26
C VAL A 284 14.38 5.54 -15.41
N ILE A 285 15.66 5.35 -15.07
CA ILE A 285 16.33 4.04 -15.01
C ILE A 285 17.10 3.99 -13.70
N ASP A 286 16.92 2.91 -12.92
CA ASP A 286 17.55 2.73 -11.60
C ASP A 286 17.34 3.95 -10.68
N GLY A 287 16.13 4.51 -10.69
CA GLY A 287 15.73 5.65 -9.85
C GLY A 287 16.31 7.01 -10.27
N ASN A 288 17.03 7.10 -11.40
CA ASN A 288 17.58 8.35 -11.92
C ASN A 288 16.97 8.72 -13.27
N VAL A 289 16.73 10.01 -13.53
CA VAL A 289 16.36 10.47 -14.88
C VAL A 289 17.53 10.23 -15.82
N ALA A 290 17.42 9.20 -16.65
CA ALA A 290 18.47 8.76 -17.56
C ALA A 290 18.43 9.54 -18.88
N TYR A 291 17.23 9.80 -19.38
CA TYR A 291 17.00 10.49 -20.65
C TYR A 291 15.80 11.43 -20.55
N ARG A 292 15.79 12.45 -21.41
CA ARG A 292 14.70 13.40 -21.55
C ARG A 292 14.21 13.42 -22.98
N ASN A 293 12.97 13.86 -23.18
CA ASN A 293 12.37 14.01 -24.52
C ASN A 293 12.55 12.77 -25.40
N VAL A 294 12.33 11.58 -24.82
CA VAL A 294 12.51 10.31 -25.52
C VAL A 294 11.35 10.12 -26.48
N ARG A 295 11.66 10.05 -27.78
CA ARG A 295 10.68 9.98 -28.86
C ARG A 295 10.75 8.63 -29.53
N PHE A 296 9.63 7.92 -29.48
CA PHE A 296 9.42 6.67 -30.19
C PHE A 296 8.45 6.91 -31.34
N GLN A 297 8.72 6.29 -32.48
CA GLN A 297 7.85 6.32 -33.65
C GLN A 297 7.19 4.95 -33.82
N LEU A 298 5.86 4.91 -33.93
CA LEU A 298 5.13 3.70 -34.29
C LEU A 298 5.59 3.24 -35.68
N SER A 299 6.30 2.11 -35.72
CA SER A 299 6.88 1.52 -36.94
C SER A 299 6.02 0.39 -37.49
N ASP A 300 5.25 -0.29 -36.64
CA ASP A 300 4.24 -1.28 -37.02
C ASP A 300 2.96 -1.10 -36.18
N SER A 301 1.88 -0.66 -36.82
CA SER A 301 0.59 -0.45 -36.16
C SER A 301 -0.22 -1.72 -35.90
N GLU A 302 0.06 -2.82 -36.61
CA GLU A 302 -0.64 -4.10 -36.39
C GLU A 302 -0.05 -4.83 -35.19
N GLN A 303 1.25 -4.68 -34.96
CA GLN A 303 1.97 -5.31 -33.87
C GLN A 303 2.26 -4.38 -32.68
N PHE A 304 1.89 -3.09 -32.79
CA PHE A 304 2.17 -2.04 -31.81
C PHE A 304 3.67 -1.93 -31.47
N ILE A 305 4.49 -1.95 -32.51
CA ILE A 305 5.95 -1.83 -32.41
C ILE A 305 6.34 -0.38 -32.64
N PHE A 306 7.23 0.10 -31.78
CA PHE A 306 7.80 1.43 -31.86
C PHE A 306 9.32 1.37 -31.93
N THR A 307 9.90 2.23 -32.77
CA THR A 307 11.34 2.41 -32.90
C THR A 307 11.75 3.73 -32.26
N LEU A 308 12.82 3.72 -31.47
CA LEU A 308 13.40 4.94 -30.90
C LEU A 308 13.87 5.86 -32.03
N ASN A 309 13.37 7.09 -32.03
CA ASN A 309 13.71 8.12 -33.00
C ASN A 309 14.81 9.05 -32.45
N SER A 310 14.64 9.56 -31.23
CA SER A 310 15.56 10.51 -30.59
C SER A 310 15.37 10.58 -29.07
N PHE A 311 16.35 11.15 -28.37
CA PHE A 311 16.33 11.46 -26.95
C PHE A 311 17.39 12.54 -26.64
N GLU A 312 17.31 13.13 -25.44
CA GLU A 312 18.26 14.12 -24.90
C GLU A 312 18.91 13.64 -23.60
#